data_AF-A0A9E3UU48-F1
#
_entry.id   AF-A0A9E3UU48-F1
#
_cell.length_a   1.000
_cell.length_b   1.000
_cell.length_c   1.000
_cell.angle_alpha   90.00
_cell.angle_beta   90.00
_cell.angle_gamma   90.00
#
_symmetry.space_group_name_H-M   'P 1'
#
loop_
_entity.id
_entity.type
_entity.pdbx_description
1 polymer ?
#
loop_
_entity_poly.entity_id
_entity_poly.type
_entity_poly.pdbx_seq_one_letter_code
_entity_poly.pdbx_strand_id
1 'polypeptide(L)'
;MMEVVERVDRLERVFASFMERTEEALADIRASTAEIRASNLRTDAILLEMQRQAEKDRQQADRDRQQADKDRQQADRDRQQADRDRQQADRDRQQAEKDRRDFNKRLAEASDSMGTLVEDMVAPNARRIASEIFPDDPVIRVAQRFRQTHPADRGRSIEIDLLAAGQRHLMIVEAKRRLGADKVREFLDAVRLIPEFLPEYAHHQLIPVVASVSIDPSIIPFLNRSRVYGVAMGDDTMQLVNPGLADSAPR
;
A
#
# COMPACT_ATOMS: atom_id res chain seq x y z
N MET A 1 -128.97 48.94 -5.09
CA MET A 1 -128.02 49.65 -4.21
C MET A 1 -127.34 48.70 -3.22
N MET A 2 -128.10 47.89 -2.45
CA MET A 2 -127.57 46.93 -1.48
C MET A 2 -126.61 45.87 -2.08
N GLU A 3 -126.95 45.29 -3.24
CA GLU A 3 -126.12 44.30 -3.94
C GLU A 3 -124.78 44.85 -4.46
N VAL A 4 -124.72 46.15 -4.76
CA VAL A 4 -123.48 46.82 -5.20
C VAL A 4 -122.53 47.00 -4.01
N VAL A 5 -123.08 47.38 -2.85
CA VAL A 5 -122.30 47.54 -1.60
C VAL A 5 -121.71 46.19 -1.17
N GLU A 6 -122.49 45.10 -1.18
CA GLU A 6 -121.96 43.77 -0.84
C GLU A 6 -120.86 43.27 -1.79
N ARG A 7 -120.94 43.61 -3.08
CA ARG A 7 -119.89 43.27 -4.06
C ARG A 7 -118.62 44.08 -3.83
N VAL A 8 -118.74 45.35 -3.45
CA VAL A 8 -117.60 46.21 -3.08
C VAL A 8 -116.96 45.69 -1.80
N ASP A 9 -117.72 45.39 -0.74
CA ASP A 9 -117.19 44.84 0.53
C ASP A 9 -116.50 43.48 0.34
N ARG A 10 -116.99 42.67 -0.61
CA ARG A 10 -116.33 41.39 -0.97
C ARG A 10 -115.04 41.65 -1.73
N LEU A 11 -115.02 42.61 -2.65
CA LEU A 11 -113.83 42.98 -3.41
C LEU A 11 -112.75 43.58 -2.48
N GLU A 12 -113.13 44.45 -1.55
CA GLU A 12 -112.22 45.03 -0.55
C GLU A 12 -111.58 43.95 0.34
N ARG A 13 -112.36 42.95 0.78
CA ARG A 13 -111.84 41.81 1.55
C ARG A 13 -110.89 40.93 0.74
N VAL A 14 -111.21 40.64 -0.52
CA VAL A 14 -110.33 39.87 -1.41
C VAL A 14 -109.05 40.64 -1.71
N PHE A 15 -109.15 41.95 -1.91
CA PHE A 15 -107.99 42.81 -2.14
C PHE A 15 -107.10 42.91 -0.90
N ALA A 16 -107.67 43.05 0.30
CA ALA A 16 -106.92 43.02 1.55
C ALA A 16 -106.16 41.70 1.74
N SER A 17 -106.83 40.56 1.52
CA SER A 17 -106.18 39.24 1.60
C SER A 17 -105.11 39.03 0.51
N PHE A 18 -105.31 39.59 -0.68
CA PHE A 18 -104.30 39.59 -1.74
C PHE A 18 -103.08 40.42 -1.33
N MET A 19 -103.28 41.63 -0.83
CA MET A 19 -102.20 42.51 -0.36
C MET A 19 -101.40 41.84 0.77
N GLU A 20 -102.07 41.25 1.75
CA GLU A 20 -101.43 40.50 2.85
C GLU A 20 -100.59 39.34 2.32
N ARG A 21 -101.14 38.50 1.44
CA ARG A 21 -100.37 37.39 0.81
C ARG A 21 -99.21 37.88 -0.04
N THR A 22 -99.33 39.03 -0.70
CA THR A 22 -98.22 39.61 -1.47
C THR A 22 -97.15 40.19 -0.56
N GLU A 23 -97.50 40.77 0.59
CA GLU A 23 -96.53 41.22 1.59
C GLU A 23 -95.76 40.05 2.21
N GLU A 24 -96.46 38.96 2.54
CA GLU A 24 -95.84 37.71 3.02
C GLU A 24 -94.88 37.13 1.97
N ALA A 25 -95.33 36.97 0.72
CA ALA A 25 -94.49 36.44 -0.35
C ALA A 25 -93.26 37.33 -0.63
N LEU A 26 -93.41 38.67 -0.57
CA LEU A 26 -92.29 39.59 -0.71
C LEU A 26 -91.33 39.51 0.48
N ALA A 27 -91.83 39.27 1.70
CA ALA A 27 -91.00 39.06 2.89
C ALA A 27 -90.16 37.77 2.77
N ASP A 28 -90.75 36.67 2.32
CA ASP A 28 -90.06 35.40 2.10
C ASP A 28 -88.98 35.52 1.02
N ILE A 29 -89.27 36.20 -0.09
CA ILE A 29 -88.29 36.47 -1.15
C ILE A 29 -87.13 37.32 -0.61
N ARG A 30 -87.41 38.35 0.21
CA ARG A 30 -86.36 39.17 0.83
C ARG A 30 -85.49 38.35 1.79
N ALA A 31 -86.09 37.45 2.58
CA ALA A 31 -85.36 36.57 3.47
C ALA A 31 -84.45 35.60 2.68
N SER A 32 -85.00 34.91 1.67
CA SER A 32 -84.24 33.98 0.82
C SER A 32 -83.11 34.69 0.05
N THR A 33 -83.38 35.88 -0.49
CA THR A 33 -82.33 36.67 -1.17
C THR A 33 -81.24 37.14 -0.21
N ALA A 34 -81.56 37.45 1.04
CA ALA A 34 -80.57 37.77 2.07
C ALA A 34 -79.71 36.55 2.42
N GLU A 35 -80.31 35.36 2.56
CA GLU A 35 -79.60 34.10 2.81
C GLU A 35 -78.66 33.72 1.66
N ILE A 36 -79.12 33.83 0.41
CA ILE A 36 -78.28 33.57 -0.77
C ILE A 36 -77.08 34.53 -0.80
N ARG A 37 -77.30 35.82 -0.54
CA ARG A 37 -76.20 36.80 -0.46
C ARG A 37 -75.20 36.43 0.64
N ALA A 38 -75.68 36.05 1.82
CA ALA A 38 -74.82 35.63 2.92
C ALA A 38 -74.03 34.35 2.58
N SER A 39 -74.66 33.39 1.89
CA SER A 39 -74.01 32.16 1.42
C SER A 39 -72.93 32.45 0.37
N ASN A 40 -73.21 33.33 -0.59
CA ASN A 40 -72.25 33.73 -1.61
C ASN A 40 -71.03 34.41 -0.98
N LEU A 41 -71.24 35.33 -0.03
CA LEU A 41 -70.14 35.98 0.70
C LEU A 41 -69.27 34.98 1.47
N ARG A 42 -69.86 33.96 2.09
CA ARG A 42 -69.11 32.87 2.75
C ARG A 42 -68.32 32.05 1.75
N THR A 43 -68.92 31.74 0.60
CA THR A 43 -68.29 30.96 -0.47
C THR A 43 -67.10 31.72 -1.07
N ASP A 44 -67.26 33.02 -1.33
CA ASP A 44 -66.19 33.89 -1.82
C ASP A 44 -65.03 34.00 -0.82
N ALA A 45 -65.34 34.09 0.49
CA ALA A 45 -64.33 34.11 1.54
C ALA A 45 -63.50 32.81 1.57
N ILE A 46 -64.17 31.65 1.48
CA ILE A 46 -63.50 30.33 1.44
C ILE A 46 -62.65 30.20 0.18
N LEU A 47 -63.16 30.61 -0.98
CA LEU A 47 -62.42 30.59 -2.24
C LEU A 47 -61.16 31.44 -2.18
N LEU A 48 -61.24 32.64 -1.60
CA LEU A 48 -60.09 33.52 -1.44
C LEU A 48 -59.03 32.91 -0.49
N GLU A 49 -59.47 32.26 0.58
CA GLU A 49 -58.57 31.58 1.51
C GLU A 49 -57.90 30.37 0.86
N MET A 50 -58.64 29.56 0.10
CA MET A 50 -58.10 28.45 -0.68
C MET A 50 -57.08 28.93 -1.73
N GLN A 51 -57.35 30.04 -2.42
CA GLN A 51 -56.39 30.62 -3.39
C GLN A 51 -55.10 31.05 -2.70
N ARG A 52 -55.20 31.73 -1.54
CA ARG A 52 -54.03 32.14 -0.76
C ARG A 52 -53.22 30.94 -0.27
N GLN A 53 -53.89 29.87 0.17
CA GLN A 53 -53.20 28.66 0.60
C GLN A 53 -52.51 27.97 -0.58
N ALA A 54 -53.19 27.82 -1.71
CA ALA A 54 -52.60 27.25 -2.92
C ALA A 54 -51.39 28.05 -3.43
N GLU A 55 -51.42 29.39 -3.30
CA GLU A 55 -50.29 30.24 -3.65
C GLU A 55 -49.10 30.02 -2.71
N LYS A 56 -49.34 29.93 -1.40
CA LYS A 56 -48.29 29.60 -0.41
C LYS A 56 -47.68 28.23 -0.69
N ASP A 57 -48.50 27.22 -0.97
CA ASP A 57 -48.03 25.86 -1.24
C ASP A 57 -47.20 25.81 -2.53
N ARG A 58 -47.60 26.57 -3.57
CA ARG A 58 -46.79 26.73 -4.79
C ARG A 58 -45.45 27.38 -4.52
N GLN A 59 -45.43 28.49 -3.78
CA GLN A 59 -44.18 29.17 -3.41
C GLN A 59 -43.26 28.26 -2.59
N GLN A 60 -43.83 27.44 -1.69
CA GLN A 60 -43.05 26.48 -0.92
C GLN A 60 -42.46 25.38 -1.81
N ALA A 61 -43.27 24.79 -2.69
CA ALA A 61 -42.80 23.78 -3.64
C ALA A 61 -41.69 24.30 -4.56
N ASP A 62 -41.77 25.57 -4.98
CA ASP A 62 -40.71 26.19 -5.78
C ASP A 62 -39.41 26.39 -4.99
N ARG A 63 -39.50 26.77 -3.71
CA ARG A 63 -38.31 26.85 -2.83
C ARG A 63 -37.69 25.48 -2.61
N ASP A 64 -38.50 24.46 -2.35
CA ASP A 64 -38.02 23.09 -2.13
C ASP A 64 -37.34 22.53 -3.38
N ARG A 65 -37.88 22.81 -4.58
CA ARG A 65 -37.22 22.46 -5.86
C ARG A 65 -35.88 23.15 -6.02
N GLN A 66 -35.81 24.46 -5.77
CA GLN A 66 -34.55 25.21 -5.87
C GLN A 66 -33.50 24.69 -4.88
N GLN A 67 -33.92 24.27 -3.67
CA GLN A 67 -33.01 23.68 -2.70
C GLN A 67 -32.52 22.31 -3.16
N ALA A 68 -33.42 21.44 -3.64
CA ALA A 68 -33.05 20.13 -4.16
C ALA A 68 -32.07 20.23 -5.35
N ASP A 69 -32.23 21.22 -6.23
CA ASP A 69 -31.30 21.45 -7.34
C ASP A 69 -29.91 21.88 -6.84
N LYS A 70 -29.84 22.72 -5.80
CA LYS A 70 -28.55 23.11 -5.18
C LYS A 70 -27.87 21.92 -4.53
N ASP A 71 -28.62 21.11 -3.79
CA ASP A 71 -28.10 19.93 -3.11
C ASP A 71 -27.57 18.91 -4.13
N ARG A 72 -28.27 18.75 -5.25
CA ARG A 72 -27.84 17.89 -6.35
C ARG A 72 -26.54 18.38 -6.99
N GLN A 73 -26.44 19.69 -7.27
CA GLN A 73 -25.20 20.28 -7.80
C GLN A 73 -24.04 20.12 -6.83
N GLN A 74 -24.28 20.25 -5.53
CA GLN A 74 -23.24 20.06 -4.52
C GLN A 74 -22.77 18.60 -4.47
N ALA A 75 -23.70 17.65 -4.46
CA ALA A 75 -23.37 16.22 -4.49
C ALA A 75 -22.55 15.83 -5.74
N ASP A 76 -22.84 16.43 -6.90
CA ASP A 76 -22.07 16.19 -8.12
C ASP A 76 -20.65 16.77 -8.03
N ARG A 77 -20.45 17.93 -7.39
CA ARG A 77 -19.11 18.48 -7.13
C ARG A 77 -18.31 17.59 -6.19
N ASP A 78 -18.95 17.11 -5.12
CA ASP A 78 -18.30 16.26 -4.12
C ASP A 78 -17.87 14.93 -4.73
N ARG A 79 -18.70 14.33 -5.61
CA ARG A 79 -18.33 13.14 -6.39
C ARG A 79 -17.13 13.38 -7.29
N GLN A 80 -17.12 14.47 -8.05
CA GLN A 80 -15.99 14.80 -8.92
C GLN A 80 -14.70 14.99 -8.13
N GLN A 81 -14.78 15.60 -6.93
CA GLN A 81 -13.61 15.77 -6.08
C GLN A 81 -13.10 14.42 -5.56
N ALA A 82 -13.99 13.55 -5.08
CA ALA A 82 -13.62 12.21 -4.62
C ALA A 82 -12.96 11.38 -5.72
N ASP A 83 -13.41 11.49 -6.97
CA ASP A 83 -12.79 10.78 -8.09
C ASP A 83 -11.40 11.32 -8.42
N ARG A 84 -11.16 12.64 -8.33
CA ARG A 84 -9.81 13.21 -8.48
C ARG A 84 -8.87 12.74 -7.38
N ASP A 85 -9.35 12.72 -6.14
CA ASP A 85 -8.56 12.29 -4.99
C ASP A 85 -8.17 10.80 -5.11
N ARG A 86 -9.09 9.94 -5.57
CA ARG A 86 -8.79 8.53 -5.88
C ARG A 86 -7.71 8.39 -6.95
N GLN A 87 -7.84 9.11 -8.07
CA GLN A 87 -6.85 9.07 -9.14
C GLN A 87 -5.48 9.58 -8.70
N GLN A 88 -5.42 10.54 -7.78
CA GLN A 88 -4.17 11.01 -7.18
C GLN A 88 -3.56 9.93 -6.29
N ALA A 89 -4.34 9.32 -5.41
CA ALA A 89 -3.88 8.25 -4.53
C ALA A 89 -3.33 7.04 -5.31
N ASP A 90 -3.97 6.67 -6.42
CA ASP A 90 -3.49 5.59 -7.28
C ASP A 90 -2.16 5.94 -7.96
N ARG A 91 -1.98 7.19 -8.41
CA ARG A 91 -0.71 7.67 -8.97
C ARG A 91 0.41 7.66 -7.93
N ASP A 92 0.12 8.14 -6.73
CA ASP A 92 1.09 8.18 -5.63
C ASP A 92 1.51 6.75 -5.22
N ARG A 93 0.56 5.82 -5.19
CA ARG A 93 0.83 4.39 -4.92
C ARG A 93 1.73 3.77 -5.98
N GLN A 94 1.45 4.02 -7.26
CA GLN A 94 2.28 3.52 -8.36
C GLN A 94 3.71 4.11 -8.31
N GLN A 95 3.84 5.39 -7.96
CA GLN A 95 5.15 6.02 -7.81
C GLN A 95 5.94 5.41 -6.65
N ALA A 96 5.31 5.23 -5.48
CA ALA A 96 5.94 4.59 -4.32
C ALA A 96 6.39 3.15 -4.63
N GLU A 97 5.61 2.39 -5.40
CA GLU A 97 6.01 1.05 -5.84
C GLU A 97 7.23 1.06 -6.77
N LYS A 98 7.32 2.02 -7.69
CA LYS A 98 8.50 2.21 -8.56
C LYS A 98 9.72 2.60 -7.73
N ASP A 99 9.58 3.58 -6.86
CA ASP A 99 10.67 4.06 -6.01
C ASP A 99 11.22 2.93 -5.12
N ARG A 100 10.33 2.08 -4.58
CA ARG A 100 10.73 0.90 -3.80
C ARG A 100 11.49 -0.13 -4.64
N ARG A 101 11.07 -0.37 -5.88
CA ARG A 101 11.77 -1.29 -6.80
C ARG A 101 13.15 -0.75 -7.16
N ASP A 102 13.26 0.53 -7.48
CA ASP A 102 14.52 1.19 -7.81
C ASP A 102 15.47 1.22 -6.61
N PHE A 103 14.95 1.49 -5.41
CA PHE A 103 15.72 1.40 -4.17
C PHE A 103 16.24 -0.02 -3.94
N ASN A 104 15.38 -1.04 -4.08
CA ASN A 104 15.80 -2.44 -3.94
C ASN A 104 16.85 -2.83 -4.97
N LYS A 105 16.73 -2.36 -6.22
CA LYS A 105 17.70 -2.61 -7.27
C LYS A 105 19.05 -1.95 -6.97
N ARG A 106 19.04 -0.68 -6.58
CA ARG A 106 20.27 0.03 -6.15
C ARG A 106 20.89 -0.60 -4.92
N LEU A 107 20.07 -1.06 -3.97
CA LEU A 107 20.54 -1.81 -2.81
C LEU A 107 21.18 -3.13 -3.25
N ALA A 108 20.61 -3.86 -4.21
CA ALA A 108 21.20 -5.08 -4.76
C ALA A 108 22.51 -4.80 -5.50
N GLU A 109 22.57 -3.79 -6.36
CA GLU A 109 23.80 -3.39 -7.08
C GLU A 109 24.92 -2.97 -6.11
N ALA A 110 24.60 -2.17 -5.09
CA ALA A 110 25.52 -1.86 -4.00
C ALA A 110 25.92 -3.11 -3.18
N SER A 111 25.04 -4.12 -3.09
CA SER A 111 25.29 -5.37 -2.38
C SER A 111 26.28 -6.28 -3.11
N ASP A 112 26.13 -6.41 -4.43
CA ASP A 112 27.04 -7.20 -5.26
C ASP A 112 28.44 -6.57 -5.30
N SER A 113 28.49 -5.23 -5.33
CA SER A 113 29.74 -4.47 -5.28
C SER A 113 30.49 -4.64 -3.95
N MET A 114 29.80 -4.98 -2.84
CA MET A 114 30.44 -5.26 -1.56
C MET A 114 31.14 -6.63 -1.52
N GLY A 115 30.70 -7.61 -2.33
CA GLY A 115 31.39 -8.90 -2.47
C GLY A 115 32.77 -8.72 -3.11
N THR A 116 32.80 -8.02 -4.24
CA THR A 116 34.04 -7.66 -4.94
C THR A 116 34.98 -6.79 -4.09
N LEU A 117 34.43 -5.92 -3.24
CA LEU A 117 35.26 -5.14 -2.31
C LEU A 117 35.93 -6.02 -1.24
N VAL A 118 35.25 -7.03 -0.70
CA VAL A 118 35.88 -7.97 0.25
C VAL A 118 36.98 -8.78 -0.44
N GLU A 119 36.76 -9.20 -1.69
CA GLU A 119 37.78 -9.85 -2.51
C GLU A 119 39.01 -8.94 -2.66
N ASP A 120 38.82 -7.68 -3.09
CA ASP A 120 39.87 -6.69 -3.31
C ASP A 120 40.62 -6.31 -2.02
N MET A 121 40.01 -6.49 -0.85
CA MET A 121 40.62 -6.24 0.47
C MET A 121 41.42 -7.43 1.01
N VAL A 122 40.97 -8.65 0.73
CA VAL A 122 41.65 -9.88 1.16
C VAL A 122 42.84 -10.22 0.27
N ALA A 123 42.69 -10.01 -1.03
CA ALA A 123 43.67 -10.28 -2.06
C ALA A 123 45.10 -9.80 -1.72
N PRO A 124 45.34 -8.53 -1.33
CA PRO A 124 46.67 -8.03 -0.95
C PRO A 124 47.23 -8.71 0.30
N ASN A 125 46.35 -9.14 1.22
CA ASN A 125 46.71 -9.75 2.49
C ASN A 125 46.89 -11.28 2.40
N ALA A 126 46.54 -11.89 1.26
CA ALA A 126 46.51 -13.34 1.05
C ALA A 126 47.80 -14.05 1.51
N ARG A 127 48.97 -13.53 1.11
CA ARG A 127 50.27 -14.12 1.47
C ARG A 127 50.55 -14.01 2.96
N ARG A 128 50.23 -12.86 3.57
CA ARG A 128 50.44 -12.66 5.00
C ARG A 128 49.54 -13.59 5.82
N ILE A 129 48.24 -13.63 5.51
CA ILE A 129 47.27 -14.49 6.17
C ILE A 129 47.68 -15.96 6.04
N ALA A 130 48.07 -16.39 4.84
CA ALA A 130 48.57 -17.74 4.61
C ALA A 130 49.82 -18.06 5.46
N SER A 131 50.79 -17.16 5.53
CA SER A 131 51.98 -17.33 6.39
C SER A 131 51.65 -17.36 7.89
N GLU A 132 50.58 -16.72 8.33
CA GLU A 132 50.10 -16.82 9.73
C GLU A 132 49.42 -18.17 10.00
N ILE A 133 48.69 -18.72 9.03
CA ILE A 133 48.00 -20.00 9.19
C ILE A 133 48.96 -21.20 9.09
N PHE A 134 49.90 -21.18 8.13
CA PHE A 134 50.84 -22.26 7.88
C PHE A 134 52.28 -21.71 7.73
N PRO A 135 52.92 -21.28 8.83
CA PRO A 135 54.23 -20.64 8.78
C PRO A 135 55.35 -21.52 8.22
N ASP A 136 55.24 -22.85 8.37
CA ASP A 136 56.23 -23.83 7.91
C ASP A 136 56.02 -24.28 6.44
N ASP A 137 55.20 -23.58 5.66
CA ASP A 137 54.95 -23.91 4.26
C ASP A 137 54.82 -22.66 3.38
N PRO A 138 55.94 -22.13 2.84
CA PRO A 138 55.94 -20.88 2.09
C PRO A 138 54.97 -20.88 0.91
N VAL A 139 54.21 -19.79 0.77
CA VAL A 139 53.24 -19.61 -0.32
C VAL A 139 53.94 -19.47 -1.67
N ILE A 140 53.77 -20.48 -2.53
CA ILE A 140 54.34 -20.52 -3.88
C ILE A 140 53.41 -19.88 -4.91
N ARG A 141 52.09 -19.94 -4.71
CA ARG A 141 51.09 -19.43 -5.67
C ARG A 141 49.96 -18.71 -4.98
N VAL A 142 49.51 -17.60 -5.55
CA VAL A 142 48.27 -16.91 -5.18
C VAL A 142 47.51 -16.61 -6.45
N ALA A 143 46.21 -16.89 -6.48
CA ALA A 143 45.34 -16.52 -7.59
C ALA A 143 44.01 -16.00 -7.05
N GLN A 144 43.47 -14.98 -7.72
CA GLN A 144 42.17 -14.36 -7.40
C GLN A 144 41.18 -14.67 -8.50
N ARG A 145 39.90 -14.78 -8.15
CA ARG A 145 38.77 -15.04 -9.06
C ARG A 145 39.08 -16.19 -10.00
N PHE A 146 39.64 -17.26 -9.41
CA PHE A 146 40.16 -18.38 -10.13
C PHE A 146 39.01 -19.31 -10.53
N ARG A 147 38.85 -19.51 -11.83
CA ARG A 147 37.82 -20.38 -12.39
C ARG A 147 38.45 -21.62 -13.01
N GLN A 148 37.95 -22.79 -12.64
CA GLN A 148 38.42 -24.07 -13.15
C GLN A 148 37.24 -24.92 -13.61
N THR A 149 37.30 -25.37 -14.87
CA THR A 149 36.39 -26.38 -15.41
C THR A 149 36.86 -27.76 -14.99
N HIS A 150 35.93 -28.66 -14.67
CA HIS A 150 36.27 -30.02 -14.26
C HIS A 150 37.05 -30.74 -15.38
N PRO A 151 38.19 -31.39 -15.07
CA PRO A 151 39.04 -32.02 -16.10
C PRO A 151 38.33 -33.08 -16.96
N ALA A 152 37.38 -33.81 -16.37
CA ALA A 152 36.62 -34.87 -17.05
C ALA A 152 35.18 -34.50 -17.41
N ASP A 153 34.69 -33.31 -17.05
CA ASP A 153 33.31 -32.87 -17.30
C ASP A 153 33.26 -31.38 -17.64
N ARG A 154 33.22 -31.07 -18.93
CA ARG A 154 33.22 -29.67 -19.41
C ARG A 154 31.97 -28.87 -19.02
N GLY A 155 30.91 -29.52 -18.55
CA GLY A 155 29.69 -28.86 -18.08
C GLY A 155 29.77 -28.38 -16.63
N ARG A 156 30.78 -28.80 -15.86
CA ARG A 156 30.99 -28.42 -14.45
C ARG A 156 32.16 -27.45 -14.33
N SER A 157 31.96 -26.36 -13.60
CA SER A 157 33.02 -25.41 -13.25
C SER A 157 32.89 -24.95 -11.80
N ILE A 158 34.01 -24.65 -11.18
CA ILE A 158 34.08 -23.96 -9.89
C ILE A 158 34.69 -22.58 -10.07
N GLU A 159 34.29 -21.66 -9.19
CA GLU A 159 34.90 -20.34 -9.02
C GLU A 159 35.36 -20.24 -7.57
N ILE A 160 36.60 -19.80 -7.39
CA ILE A 160 37.24 -19.60 -6.10
C ILE A 160 37.68 -18.15 -6.03
N ASP A 161 37.17 -17.40 -5.06
CA ASP A 161 37.46 -15.97 -4.91
C ASP A 161 38.96 -15.71 -4.72
N LEU A 162 39.61 -16.48 -3.85
CA LEU A 162 41.06 -16.44 -3.66
C LEU A 162 41.58 -17.82 -3.27
N LEU A 163 42.68 -18.22 -3.90
CA LEU A 163 43.48 -19.38 -3.47
C LEU A 163 44.92 -18.96 -3.16
N ALA A 164 45.51 -19.55 -2.13
CA ALA A 164 46.93 -19.48 -1.87
C ALA A 164 47.47 -20.89 -1.61
N ALA A 165 48.47 -21.31 -2.40
CA ALA A 165 49.06 -22.63 -2.33
C ALA A 165 50.50 -22.57 -1.83
N GLY A 166 50.83 -23.44 -0.88
CA GLY A 166 52.19 -23.84 -0.53
C GLY A 166 52.57 -25.19 -1.16
N GLN A 167 53.60 -25.84 -0.62
CA GLN A 167 53.98 -27.20 -1.01
C GLN A 167 53.05 -28.25 -0.40
N ARG A 168 52.48 -28.00 0.78
CA ARG A 168 51.65 -28.95 1.54
C ARG A 168 50.23 -28.45 1.77
N HIS A 169 50.01 -27.14 1.85
CA HIS A 169 48.71 -26.54 2.18
C HIS A 169 48.11 -25.79 1.01
N LEU A 170 46.78 -25.84 0.89
CA LEU A 170 46.01 -25.03 -0.03
C LEU A 170 44.96 -24.26 0.74
N MET A 171 45.17 -22.95 0.88
CA MET A 171 44.19 -22.02 1.42
C MET A 171 43.16 -21.68 0.35
N ILE A 172 41.88 -21.89 0.66
CA ILE A 172 40.75 -21.50 -0.17
C ILE A 172 39.98 -20.45 0.61
N VAL A 173 39.80 -19.28 0.02
CA VAL A 173 39.10 -18.16 0.65
C VAL A 173 37.84 -17.84 -0.13
N GLU A 174 36.75 -17.70 0.60
CA GLU A 174 35.46 -17.23 0.10
C GLU A 174 35.10 -15.90 0.77
N ALA A 175 34.86 -14.88 -0.04
CA ALA A 175 34.47 -13.55 0.39
C ALA A 175 32.95 -13.46 0.53
N LYS A 176 32.46 -13.30 1.76
CA LYS A 176 31.03 -13.17 2.07
C LYS A 176 30.73 -11.85 2.76
N ARG A 177 29.66 -11.19 2.34
CA ARG A 177 29.17 -9.97 3.01
C ARG A 177 28.62 -10.22 4.41
N ARG A 178 27.93 -11.35 4.60
CA ARG A 178 27.39 -11.78 5.90
C ARG A 178 27.67 -13.26 6.07
N LEU A 179 28.31 -13.59 7.18
CA LEU A 179 28.57 -14.98 7.55
C LEU A 179 27.41 -15.51 8.37
N GLY A 180 26.91 -16.67 7.98
CA GLY A 180 25.95 -17.46 8.72
C GLY A 180 26.35 -18.92 8.65
N ALA A 181 25.92 -19.72 9.64
CA ALA A 181 26.30 -21.13 9.73
C ALA A 181 25.96 -21.91 8.45
N ASP A 182 24.81 -21.66 7.84
CA ASP A 182 24.39 -22.33 6.60
C ASP A 182 25.33 -22.01 5.42
N LYS A 183 25.74 -20.75 5.29
CA LYS A 183 26.66 -20.32 4.22
C LYS A 183 28.07 -20.89 4.38
N VAL A 184 28.53 -21.05 5.62
CA VAL A 184 29.80 -21.72 5.89
C VAL A 184 29.71 -23.22 5.56
N ARG A 185 28.58 -23.88 5.81
CA ARG A 185 28.39 -25.29 5.42
C ARG A 185 28.39 -25.46 3.90
N GLU A 186 27.64 -24.64 3.17
CA GLU A 186 27.66 -24.62 1.70
C GLU A 186 29.09 -24.45 1.16
N PHE A 187 29.87 -23.54 1.75
CA PHE A 187 31.28 -23.35 1.38
C PHE A 187 32.14 -24.58 1.66
N LEU A 188 31.98 -25.21 2.83
CA LEU A 188 32.71 -26.43 3.15
C LEU A 188 32.39 -27.58 2.20
N ASP A 189 31.14 -27.71 1.76
CA ASP A 189 30.75 -28.70 0.77
C ASP A 189 31.43 -28.43 -0.58
N ALA A 190 31.55 -27.17 -1.00
CA ALA A 190 32.32 -26.79 -2.18
C ALA A 190 33.83 -27.08 -2.02
N VAL A 191 34.41 -26.80 -0.85
CA VAL A 191 35.84 -27.07 -0.55
C VAL A 191 36.16 -28.55 -0.69
N ARG A 192 35.25 -29.46 -0.31
CA ARG A 192 35.44 -30.91 -0.45
C ARG A 192 35.59 -31.37 -1.91
N LEU A 193 35.03 -30.62 -2.86
CA LEU A 193 35.11 -30.93 -4.28
C LEU A 193 36.40 -30.42 -4.92
N ILE A 194 37.16 -29.54 -4.26
CA ILE A 194 38.36 -28.92 -4.84
C ILE A 194 39.36 -29.93 -5.43
N PRO A 195 39.67 -31.08 -4.80
CA PRO A 195 40.56 -32.08 -5.39
C PRO A 195 40.08 -32.67 -6.72
N GLU A 196 38.77 -32.71 -6.98
CA GLU A 196 38.21 -33.17 -8.26
C GLU A 196 38.49 -32.17 -9.39
N PHE A 197 38.41 -30.87 -9.07
CA PHE A 197 38.61 -29.79 -10.04
C PHE A 197 40.08 -29.40 -10.20
N LEU A 198 40.89 -29.58 -9.14
CA LEU A 198 42.30 -29.25 -9.08
C LEU A 198 43.12 -30.46 -8.62
N PRO A 199 43.30 -31.48 -9.48
CA PRO A 199 44.02 -32.69 -9.13
C PRO A 199 45.47 -32.44 -8.70
N GLU A 200 46.09 -31.33 -9.17
CA GLU A 200 47.45 -30.97 -8.77
C GLU A 200 47.58 -30.61 -7.28
N TYR A 201 46.46 -30.32 -6.59
CA TYR A 201 46.41 -30.10 -5.15
C TYR A 201 45.70 -31.22 -4.39
N ALA A 202 45.48 -32.39 -5.01
CA ALA A 202 44.70 -33.46 -4.38
C ALA A 202 45.34 -34.01 -3.09
N HIS A 203 46.65 -33.82 -2.92
CA HIS A 203 47.39 -34.23 -1.73
C HIS A 203 47.65 -33.09 -0.75
N HIS A 204 47.23 -31.86 -1.06
CA HIS A 204 47.37 -30.73 -0.17
C HIS A 204 46.32 -30.77 0.94
N GLN A 205 46.72 -30.32 2.14
CA GLN A 205 45.78 -30.04 3.20
C GLN A 205 44.96 -28.80 2.84
N LEU A 206 43.66 -28.97 2.64
CA LEU A 206 42.73 -27.88 2.36
C LEU A 206 42.49 -27.06 3.64
N ILE A 207 42.68 -25.75 3.53
CA ILE A 207 42.46 -24.78 4.61
C ILE A 207 41.33 -23.85 4.18
N PRO A 208 40.09 -24.10 4.64
CA PRO A 208 38.96 -23.23 4.33
C PRO A 208 39.04 -21.94 5.14
N VAL A 209 38.88 -20.81 4.46
CA VAL A 209 38.87 -19.48 5.05
C VAL A 209 37.64 -18.74 4.56
N VAL A 210 36.93 -18.10 5.48
CA VAL A 210 35.83 -17.19 5.13
C VAL A 210 36.24 -15.76 5.46
N ALA A 211 36.05 -14.87 4.49
CA ALA A 211 36.39 -13.46 4.63
C ALA A 211 35.14 -12.59 4.63
N SER A 212 35.11 -11.57 5.48
CA SER A 212 34.05 -10.56 5.50
C SER A 212 34.61 -9.22 5.96
N VAL A 213 33.90 -8.11 5.71
CA VAL A 213 34.28 -6.82 6.32
C VAL A 213 34.19 -6.93 7.85
N SER A 214 33.16 -7.59 8.36
CA SER A 214 32.99 -7.83 9.80
C SER A 214 32.45 -9.23 10.05
N ILE A 215 32.92 -9.85 11.14
CA ILE A 215 32.50 -11.17 11.59
C ILE A 215 31.95 -11.02 13.00
N ASP A 216 30.69 -11.44 13.20
CA ASP A 216 30.07 -11.41 14.52
C ASP A 216 30.79 -12.40 15.46
N PRO A 217 31.24 -12.00 16.66
CA PRO A 217 31.93 -12.90 17.59
C PRO A 217 31.17 -14.18 17.92
N SER A 218 29.83 -14.17 17.86
CA SER A 218 28.98 -15.33 18.12
C SER A 218 29.18 -16.48 17.12
N ILE A 219 29.70 -16.23 15.92
CA ILE A 219 29.96 -17.27 14.91
C ILE A 219 31.33 -17.93 15.08
N ILE A 220 32.27 -17.29 15.80
CA ILE A 220 33.64 -17.80 15.98
C ILE A 220 33.68 -19.22 16.57
N PRO A 221 32.88 -19.57 17.61
CA PRO A 221 32.83 -20.93 18.11
C PRO A 221 32.39 -21.95 17.05
N PHE A 222 31.49 -21.57 16.14
CA PHE A 222 31.04 -22.42 15.05
C PHE A 222 32.13 -22.59 13.98
N LEU A 223 32.85 -21.52 13.62
CA LEU A 223 34.02 -21.60 12.72
C LEU A 223 35.09 -22.53 13.28
N ASN A 224 35.42 -22.40 14.57
CA ASN A 224 36.42 -23.23 15.24
C ASN A 224 36.04 -24.71 15.22
N ARG A 225 34.79 -25.06 15.58
CA ARG A 225 34.28 -26.44 15.52
C ARG A 225 34.29 -27.00 14.10
N SER A 226 34.07 -26.15 13.11
CA SER A 226 34.02 -26.54 11.69
C SER A 226 35.39 -26.51 11.00
N ARG A 227 36.48 -26.18 11.74
CA ARG A 227 37.85 -26.05 11.21
C ARG A 227 37.98 -25.03 10.08
N VAL A 228 37.30 -23.89 10.21
CA VAL A 228 37.32 -22.79 9.25
C VAL A 228 37.98 -21.56 9.88
N TYR A 229 38.92 -20.93 9.17
CA TYR A 229 39.46 -19.63 9.59
C TYR A 229 38.53 -18.50 9.17
N GLY A 230 38.38 -17.49 10.02
CA GLY A 230 37.70 -16.25 9.69
C GLY A 230 38.69 -15.11 9.50
N VAL A 231 38.46 -14.29 8.48
CA VAL A 231 39.22 -13.07 8.20
C VAL A 231 38.26 -11.88 8.19
N ALA A 232 38.55 -10.85 8.99
CA ALA A 232 37.75 -9.64 9.10
C ALA A 232 38.60 -8.38 8.98
N MET A 233 37.99 -7.22 8.70
CA MET A 233 38.71 -5.95 8.74
C MET A 233 39.08 -5.60 10.19
N GLY A 234 40.39 -5.45 10.46
CA GLY A 234 40.90 -4.86 11.70
C GLY A 234 41.05 -3.34 11.57
N ASP A 235 41.94 -2.75 12.37
CA ASP A 235 42.14 -1.28 12.36
C ASP A 235 42.70 -0.77 11.03
N ASP A 236 43.71 -1.46 10.47
CA ASP A 236 44.40 -1.04 9.24
C ASP A 236 44.30 -2.06 8.09
N THR A 237 44.15 -3.34 8.40
CA THR A 237 44.20 -4.44 7.40
C THR A 237 43.31 -5.63 7.81
N MET A 238 43.09 -6.57 6.89
CA MET A 238 42.32 -7.79 7.13
C MET A 238 43.05 -8.74 8.10
N GLN A 239 42.47 -9.08 9.25
CA GLN A 239 43.10 -9.89 10.30
C GLN A 239 42.35 -11.21 10.53
N LEU A 240 43.08 -12.22 11.02
CA LEU A 240 42.48 -13.47 11.49
C LEU A 240 41.70 -13.23 12.77
N VAL A 241 40.43 -13.64 12.80
CA VAL A 241 39.57 -13.51 14.00
C VAL A 241 39.68 -14.71 14.94
N ASN A 242 40.26 -15.81 14.46
CA ASN A 242 40.46 -17.05 15.22
C ASN A 242 41.83 -17.70 14.98
N PRO A 243 42.95 -16.99 15.24
CA PRO A 243 44.30 -17.48 14.94
C PRO A 243 44.66 -18.79 15.66
N GLY A 244 44.14 -19.02 16.87
CA GLY A 244 44.39 -20.24 17.67
C GLY A 244 43.80 -21.53 17.09
N LEU A 245 43.14 -21.50 15.92
CA LEU A 245 42.68 -22.72 15.26
C LEU A 245 43.86 -23.60 14.81
N ALA A 246 45.02 -23.02 14.47
CA ALA A 246 46.20 -23.78 14.03
C ALA A 246 46.74 -24.71 15.12
N ASP A 247 46.72 -24.25 16.38
CA ASP A 247 47.24 -24.97 17.54
C ASP A 247 46.37 -26.16 17.98
N SER A 248 45.16 -26.26 17.42
CA SER A 248 44.16 -27.26 17.79
C SER A 248 44.13 -28.48 16.85
N ALA A 249 44.97 -28.55 15.83
CA ALA A 249 45.06 -29.71 14.94
C ALA A 249 45.75 -30.88 15.66
N PRO A 250 45.23 -32.13 15.58
CA PRO A 250 45.96 -33.28 16.09
C PRO A 250 47.29 -33.41 15.33
N ARG A 251 48.40 -33.47 16.09
CA ARG A 251 49.74 -33.76 15.58
C ARG A 251 49.82 -35.16 15.00
#